data_AF-A0A223S9B6-F1
#
_entry.id   AF-A0A223S9B6-F1
#
_cell.length_a   1.000
_cell.length_b   1.000
_cell.length_c   1.000
_cell.angle_alpha   90.00
_cell.angle_beta   90.00
_cell.angle_gamma   90.00
#
_symmetry.space_group_name_H-M   'P 1'
#
loop_
_entity.id
_entity.type
_entity.pdbx_description
1 polymer ?
#
loop_
_entity_poly.entity_id
_entity_poly.type
_entity_poly.pdbx_seq_one_letter_code
_entity_poly.pdbx_strand_id
1 'polypeptide(L)'
;MYWVTYLSPSGGAERTGTIDDGCVFGYPGPESVAELLAAGGDTPKRAFDRALADPVEIIVRFEACHCPPIRPAHPIPLRVDGAWTEAAPELVRGTDDGVLLPKGTAALSAAVGVAAVFDGHGGHAGSTLACLWRTPERGPAALTLGPAVVTPDDLGGGDLTVTATVGEETLASAPVTGRPQRTGGPTGALRADLPAETRPLEYGEELLIDGGPLGMFEIRVGSGA
;
A
#
# COMPACT_ATOMS: atom_id res chain seq x y z
N MET A 1 5.81 -1.05 14.03
CA MET A 1 4.68 -0.18 13.82
C MET A 1 4.12 -0.38 12.43
N TYR A 2 2.83 -0.71 12.40
CA TYR A 2 2.05 -0.96 11.18
C TYR A 2 0.98 0.12 11.11
N TRP A 3 1.18 1.13 10.27
CA TRP A 3 0.26 2.26 10.14
C TRP A 3 -0.80 2.00 9.08
N VAL A 4 -2.05 2.28 9.42
CA VAL A 4 -3.19 2.10 8.52
C VAL A 4 -4.03 3.37 8.44
N THR A 5 -4.73 3.50 7.32
CA THR A 5 -5.90 4.37 7.21
C THR A 5 -7.11 3.47 6.98
N TYR A 6 -8.20 3.71 7.69
CA TYR A 6 -9.39 2.86 7.65
C TYR A 6 -10.67 3.69 7.77
N LEU A 7 -11.80 3.15 7.31
CA LEU A 7 -13.11 3.77 7.53
C LEU A 7 -13.63 3.44 8.93
N SER A 8 -13.88 4.47 9.73
CA SER A 8 -14.41 4.31 11.08
C SER A 8 -15.82 3.72 11.05
N PRO A 9 -16.11 2.61 11.75
CA PRO A 9 -17.46 2.06 11.84
C PRO A 9 -18.43 3.03 12.53
N SER A 10 -17.91 3.91 13.38
CA SER A 10 -18.67 4.87 14.17
C SER A 10 -19.20 6.06 13.37
N GLY A 11 -18.65 6.34 12.17
CA GLY A 11 -19.04 7.53 11.40
C GLY A 11 -18.70 7.53 9.91
N GLY A 12 -18.12 6.46 9.37
CA GLY A 12 -17.77 6.31 7.96
C GLY A 12 -16.64 7.21 7.47
N ALA A 13 -16.05 8.02 8.33
CA ALA A 13 -14.90 8.86 8.00
C ALA A 13 -13.59 8.07 8.06
N GLU A 14 -12.65 8.44 7.20
CA GLU A 14 -11.28 7.92 7.25
C GLU A 14 -10.59 8.32 8.56
N ARG A 15 -9.86 7.39 9.15
CA ARG A 15 -9.07 7.59 10.36
C ARG A 15 -7.71 6.92 10.25
N THR A 16 -6.73 7.54 10.90
CA THR A 16 -5.42 6.93 11.15
C THR A 16 -5.53 5.89 12.26
N GLY A 17 -4.85 4.77 12.10
CA GLY A 17 -4.71 3.77 13.14
C GLY A 17 -3.38 3.04 13.06
N THR A 18 -3.15 2.17 14.03
CA THR A 18 -2.06 1.21 14.01
C THR A 18 -2.56 -0.21 14.18
N ILE A 19 -1.89 -1.19 13.58
CA ILE A 19 -2.13 -2.61 13.84
C ILE A 19 -1.22 -3.08 14.96
N ASP A 20 -1.80 -3.75 15.95
CA ASP A 20 -1.12 -4.52 16.98
C ASP A 20 -1.99 -5.72 17.39
N ASP A 21 -1.40 -6.87 17.69
CA ASP A 21 -2.11 -8.11 18.11
C ASP A 21 -3.41 -8.43 17.31
N GLY A 22 -3.34 -8.32 15.98
CA GLY A 22 -4.48 -8.62 15.10
C GLY A 22 -5.64 -7.63 15.14
N CYS A 23 -5.48 -6.49 15.82
CA CYS A 23 -6.47 -5.42 15.93
C CYS A 23 -5.95 -4.11 15.36
N VAL A 24 -6.85 -3.28 14.85
CA VAL A 24 -6.62 -1.87 14.51
C VAL A 24 -6.98 -1.02 15.72
N PHE A 25 -6.01 -0.25 16.20
CA PHE A 25 -6.14 0.74 17.26
C PHE A 25 -6.23 2.13 16.63
N GLY A 26 -7.41 2.76 16.72
CA GLY A 26 -7.67 4.08 16.16
C GLY A 26 -6.88 5.18 16.88
N TYR A 27 -6.06 5.91 16.13
CA TYR A 27 -5.25 7.00 16.68
C TYR A 27 -6.14 8.18 17.09
N PRO A 28 -5.98 8.72 18.32
CA PRO A 28 -6.82 9.81 18.83
C PRO A 28 -6.42 11.23 18.38
N GLY A 29 -5.37 11.39 17.58
CA GLY A 29 -5.00 12.68 17.00
C GLY A 29 -5.64 12.93 15.63
N PRO A 30 -5.68 14.19 15.16
CA PRO A 30 -6.19 14.54 13.84
C PRO A 30 -5.25 14.18 12.69
N GLU A 31 -3.97 13.85 12.97
CA GLU A 31 -2.94 13.66 11.97
C GLU A 31 -3.15 12.40 11.14
N SER A 32 -2.94 12.52 9.83
CA SER A 32 -2.85 11.41 8.89
C SER A 32 -1.58 10.58 9.08
N VAL A 33 -1.56 9.34 8.58
CA VAL A 33 -0.34 8.51 8.52
C VAL A 33 0.81 9.27 7.85
N ALA A 34 0.54 9.98 6.76
CA ALA A 34 1.55 10.74 6.03
C ALA A 34 2.15 11.88 6.88
N GLU A 35 1.32 12.62 7.62
CA GLU A 35 1.78 13.70 8.50
C GLU A 35 2.60 13.18 9.68
N LEU A 36 2.16 12.08 10.30
CA LEU A 36 2.89 11.44 11.40
C LEU A 36 4.28 10.99 10.96
N LEU A 37 4.37 10.33 9.80
CA LEU A 37 5.63 9.85 9.23
C LEU A 37 6.51 11.00 8.74
N ALA A 38 5.92 12.05 8.15
CA ALA A 38 6.64 13.22 7.68
C ALA A 38 7.28 14.03 8.82
N ALA A 39 6.64 14.07 10.00
CA ALA A 39 7.16 14.74 11.18
C ALA A 39 8.47 14.11 11.71
N GLY A 40 8.69 12.82 11.44
CA GLY A 40 9.91 12.09 11.80
C GLY A 40 10.21 12.07 13.31
N GLY A 41 11.44 11.68 13.64
CA GLY A 41 11.91 11.56 15.02
C GLY A 41 11.06 10.60 15.86
N ASP A 42 10.76 10.98 17.10
CA ASP A 42 9.91 10.19 18.00
C ASP A 42 8.40 10.31 17.70
N THR A 43 7.99 11.17 16.76
CA THR A 43 6.57 11.49 16.53
C THR A 43 5.73 10.26 16.17
N PRO A 44 6.11 9.42 15.20
CA PRO A 44 5.39 8.19 14.91
C PRO A 44 5.31 7.29 16.14
N LYS A 45 6.44 7.10 16.85
CA LYS A 45 6.47 6.23 18.03
C LYS A 45 5.52 6.70 19.14
N ARG A 46 5.50 8.00 19.45
CA ARG A 46 4.58 8.55 20.46
C ARG A 46 3.13 8.42 20.04
N ALA A 47 2.84 8.60 18.75
CA ALA A 47 1.49 8.40 18.21
C ALA A 47 1.05 6.94 18.30
N PHE A 48 1.97 5.99 18.03
CA PHE A 48 1.74 4.56 18.16
C PHE A 48 1.45 4.19 19.61
N ASP A 49 2.32 4.59 20.54
CA ASP A 49 2.16 4.31 21.97
C ASP A 49 0.84 4.93 22.51
N ARG A 50 0.46 6.11 22.01
CA ARG A 50 -0.81 6.76 22.35
C ARG A 50 -2.03 6.02 21.80
N ALA A 51 -1.98 5.53 20.56
CA ALA A 51 -3.06 4.74 19.97
C ALA A 51 -3.31 3.45 20.75
N LEU A 52 -2.26 2.80 21.28
CA LEU A 52 -2.40 1.61 22.11
C LEU A 52 -2.93 1.92 23.51
N ALA A 53 -2.51 3.04 24.11
CA ALA A 53 -2.89 3.40 25.47
C ALA A 53 -4.32 3.95 25.60
N ASP A 54 -4.78 4.72 24.61
CA ASP A 54 -6.08 5.40 24.61
C ASP A 54 -6.67 5.44 23.17
N PRO A 55 -7.04 4.28 22.61
CA PRO A 55 -7.60 4.20 21.26
C PRO A 55 -8.98 4.85 21.20
N VAL A 56 -9.27 5.57 20.10
CA VAL A 56 -10.64 6.03 19.83
C VAL A 56 -11.58 4.86 19.61
N GLU A 57 -11.07 3.81 18.97
CA GLU A 57 -11.78 2.55 18.73
C GLU A 57 -10.77 1.41 18.54
N ILE A 58 -11.22 0.18 18.81
CA ILE A 58 -10.46 -1.05 18.60
C ILE A 58 -11.31 -1.93 17.71
N ILE A 59 -10.76 -2.33 16.57
CA ILE A 59 -11.46 -3.11 15.53
C ILE A 59 -10.63 -4.34 15.23
N VAL A 60 -11.24 -5.51 15.12
CA VAL A 60 -10.51 -6.70 14.68
C VAL A 60 -10.05 -6.47 13.23
N ARG A 61 -8.78 -6.76 12.91
CA ARG A 61 -8.17 -6.32 11.64
C ARG A 61 -8.96 -6.72 10.40
N PHE A 62 -9.51 -7.93 10.34
CA PHE A 62 -10.27 -8.38 9.17
C PHE A 62 -11.66 -7.72 9.04
N GLU A 63 -12.15 -7.05 10.09
CA GLU A 63 -13.39 -6.28 10.07
C GLU A 63 -13.16 -4.81 9.72
N ALA A 64 -11.90 -4.34 9.73
CA ALA A 64 -11.56 -2.98 9.37
C ALA A 64 -11.60 -2.82 7.84
N CYS A 65 -12.33 -1.81 7.37
CA CYS A 65 -12.33 -1.43 5.96
C CYS A 65 -11.11 -0.55 5.66
N HIS A 66 -10.09 -1.14 5.05
CA HIS A 66 -8.78 -0.55 4.78
C HIS A 66 -8.80 0.37 3.56
N CYS A 67 -8.52 1.64 3.82
CA CYS A 67 -8.23 2.67 2.82
C CYS A 67 -6.76 2.58 2.39
N PRO A 68 -6.34 3.26 1.31
CA PRO A 68 -4.93 3.39 1.03
C PRO A 68 -4.26 4.09 2.23
N PRO A 69 -3.18 3.54 2.80
CA PRO A 69 -2.62 4.05 4.04
C PRO A 69 -2.09 5.49 3.88
N ILE A 70 -1.75 5.90 2.66
CA ILE A 70 -1.36 7.27 2.31
C ILE A 70 -2.14 7.70 1.07
N ARG A 71 -2.77 8.89 1.14
CA ARG A 71 -3.33 9.59 -0.02
C ARG A 71 -2.35 10.63 -0.53
N PRO A 72 -1.67 10.39 -1.67
CA PRO A 72 -0.71 11.35 -2.20
C PRO A 72 -1.42 12.58 -2.77
N ALA A 73 -0.78 13.74 -2.68
CA ALA A 73 -1.25 14.98 -3.32
C ALA A 73 -0.63 15.22 -4.71
N HIS A 74 0.39 14.45 -5.06
CA HIS A 74 1.18 14.59 -6.28
C HIS A 74 1.35 13.23 -6.98
N PRO A 75 1.57 13.22 -8.31
CA PRO A 75 1.86 12.00 -9.05
C PRO A 75 2.95 11.18 -8.36
N ILE A 76 2.75 9.86 -8.36
CA ILE A 76 3.61 8.91 -7.66
C ILE A 76 4.58 8.35 -8.68
N PRO A 77 5.90 8.53 -8.51
CA PRO A 77 6.89 7.93 -9.39
C PRO A 77 6.90 6.42 -9.20
N LEU A 78 6.79 5.68 -10.30
CA LEU A 78 6.79 4.23 -10.33
C LEU A 78 7.93 3.75 -11.22
N ARG A 79 8.71 2.79 -10.73
CA ARG A 79 9.64 2.03 -11.55
C ARG A 79 9.00 0.71 -11.93
N VAL A 80 8.70 0.53 -13.21
CA VAL A 80 8.03 -0.65 -13.77
C VAL A 80 8.85 -1.12 -14.95
N ASP A 81 9.18 -2.42 -15.01
CA ASP A 81 10.05 -2.98 -16.06
C ASP A 81 11.39 -2.24 -16.22
N GLY A 82 11.91 -1.70 -15.11
CA GLY A 82 13.14 -0.88 -15.07
C GLY A 82 12.99 0.54 -15.62
N ALA A 83 11.82 0.94 -16.11
CA ALA A 83 11.54 2.29 -16.61
C ALA A 83 10.73 3.12 -15.61
N TRP A 84 10.93 4.44 -15.63
CA TRP A 84 10.14 5.37 -14.81
C TRP A 84 8.84 5.74 -15.53
N THR A 85 7.75 5.70 -14.77
CA THR A 85 6.43 6.22 -15.13
C THR A 85 5.81 6.87 -13.89
N GLU A 86 4.58 7.36 -14.01
CA GLU A 86 3.84 7.97 -12.89
C GLU A 86 2.41 7.44 -12.83
N ALA A 87 1.88 7.32 -11.62
CA ALA A 87 0.45 7.19 -11.39
C ALA A 87 -0.10 8.49 -10.83
N ALA A 88 -1.22 8.95 -11.38
CA ALA A 88 -1.92 10.10 -10.86
C ALA A 88 -2.54 9.79 -9.49
N PRO A 89 -2.61 10.76 -8.56
CA PRO A 89 -3.16 10.56 -7.21
C PRO A 89 -4.53 9.89 -7.16
N GLU A 90 -5.41 10.26 -8.10
CA GLU A 90 -6.77 9.77 -8.22
C GLU A 90 -6.87 8.29 -8.61
N LEU A 91 -5.76 7.65 -8.99
CA LEU A 91 -5.70 6.21 -9.26
C LEU A 91 -5.37 5.39 -8.01
N VAL A 92 -5.00 6.03 -6.89
CA VAL A 92 -4.64 5.32 -5.66
C VAL A 92 -5.88 4.72 -4.99
N ARG A 93 -5.78 3.44 -4.63
CA ARG A 93 -6.82 2.64 -4.00
C ARG A 93 -6.28 1.90 -2.79
N GLY A 94 -7.15 1.66 -1.82
CA GLY A 94 -6.91 0.76 -0.69
C GLY A 94 -7.07 -0.70 -1.10
N THR A 95 -6.76 -1.60 -0.19
CA THR A 95 -6.89 -3.04 -0.43
C THR A 95 -8.35 -3.47 -0.58
N ASP A 96 -9.28 -2.72 0.03
CA ASP A 96 -10.70 -3.08 0.08
C ASP A 96 -11.54 -2.34 -0.98
N ASP A 97 -10.93 -1.44 -1.75
CA ASP A 97 -11.60 -0.68 -2.82
C ASP A 97 -11.81 -1.51 -4.10
N GLY A 98 -11.10 -2.64 -4.23
CA GLY A 98 -11.08 -3.46 -5.44
C GLY A 98 -10.44 -2.77 -6.66
N VAL A 99 -10.63 -3.36 -7.84
CA VAL A 99 -10.19 -2.77 -9.11
C VAL A 99 -11.29 -2.87 -10.16
N LEU A 100 -11.58 -1.75 -10.85
CA LEU A 100 -12.52 -1.72 -11.97
C LEU A 100 -11.82 -2.00 -13.29
N LEU A 101 -12.50 -2.69 -14.20
CA LEU A 101 -12.11 -2.76 -15.60
C LEU A 101 -12.48 -1.44 -16.29
N PRO A 102 -11.52 -0.71 -16.88
CA PRO A 102 -11.86 0.43 -17.72
C PRO A 102 -12.78 0.03 -18.88
N LYS A 103 -13.60 0.97 -19.35
CA LYS A 103 -14.56 0.70 -20.42
C LYS A 103 -13.84 0.21 -21.68
N GLY A 104 -14.25 -0.96 -22.17
CA GLY A 104 -13.68 -1.57 -23.37
C GLY A 104 -12.45 -2.46 -23.10
N THR A 105 -12.05 -2.60 -21.84
CA THR A 105 -10.96 -3.49 -21.41
C THR A 105 -11.52 -4.82 -20.89
N ALA A 106 -10.99 -5.94 -21.38
CA ALA A 106 -11.41 -7.28 -20.97
C ALA A 106 -10.56 -7.89 -19.84
N ALA A 107 -9.34 -7.39 -19.64
CA ALA A 107 -8.37 -7.91 -18.69
C ALA A 107 -7.38 -6.82 -18.24
N LEU A 108 -6.78 -7.00 -17.06
CA LEU A 108 -5.71 -6.13 -16.54
C LEU A 108 -4.47 -6.97 -16.22
N SER A 109 -3.26 -6.44 -16.39
CA SER A 109 -2.07 -7.01 -15.73
C SER A 109 -1.82 -6.30 -14.40
N ALA A 110 -1.15 -6.99 -13.48
CA ALA A 110 -0.74 -6.44 -12.20
C ALA A 110 0.79 -6.42 -12.13
N ALA A 111 1.37 -5.22 -12.01
CA ALA A 111 2.78 -5.04 -11.68
C ALA A 111 2.91 -4.83 -10.16
N VAL A 112 3.58 -5.75 -9.49
CA VAL A 112 3.63 -5.85 -8.03
C VAL A 112 5.02 -5.55 -7.48
N GLY A 113 5.05 -5.01 -6.27
CA GLY A 113 6.29 -4.71 -5.56
C GLY A 113 6.03 -3.88 -4.31
N VAL A 114 6.89 -2.90 -4.06
CA VAL A 114 6.86 -2.09 -2.82
C VAL A 114 6.86 -0.61 -3.12
N ALA A 115 6.12 0.15 -2.31
CA ALA A 115 6.23 1.60 -2.26
C ALA A 115 7.00 2.02 -1.00
N ALA A 116 8.07 2.79 -1.20
CA ALA A 116 8.77 3.49 -0.14
C ALA A 116 8.02 4.78 0.22
N VAL A 117 7.88 5.01 1.52
CA VAL A 117 7.38 6.24 2.11
C VAL A 117 8.57 7.04 2.64
N PHE A 118 8.60 8.33 2.34
CA PHE A 118 9.66 9.22 2.78
C PHE A 118 9.13 10.25 3.79
N ASP A 119 9.97 10.60 4.76
CA ASP A 119 9.69 11.68 5.69
C ASP A 119 9.86 13.07 5.04
N GLY A 120 9.53 14.14 5.76
CA GLY A 120 9.65 15.52 5.30
C GLY A 120 11.09 15.98 5.00
N HIS A 121 12.09 15.19 5.38
CA HIS A 121 13.51 15.43 5.15
C HIS A 121 14.09 14.50 4.06
N GLY A 122 13.27 13.63 3.49
CA GLY A 122 13.65 12.68 2.46
C GLY A 122 14.29 11.38 2.96
N GLY A 123 14.28 11.14 4.28
CA GLY A 123 14.62 9.86 4.90
C GLY A 123 13.53 8.82 4.65
N HIS A 124 13.90 7.53 4.74
CA HIS A 124 12.94 6.42 4.59
C HIS A 124 12.12 6.27 5.87
N ALA A 125 10.82 6.52 5.79
CA ALA A 125 9.90 6.47 6.93
C ALA A 125 9.17 5.13 7.06
N GLY A 126 9.06 4.37 5.97
CA GLY A 126 8.41 3.07 5.95
C GLY A 126 8.18 2.54 4.54
N SER A 127 7.61 1.34 4.44
CA SER A 127 7.28 0.72 3.17
C SER A 127 5.88 0.11 3.21
N THR A 128 5.21 0.03 2.07
CA THR A 128 3.90 -0.62 1.89
C THR A 128 3.92 -1.48 0.63
N LEU A 129 3.06 -2.50 0.52
CA LEU A 129 2.91 -3.20 -0.77
C LEU A 129 2.26 -2.27 -1.78
N ALA A 130 2.65 -2.47 -3.03
CA ALA A 130 2.12 -1.72 -4.15
C ALA A 130 1.78 -2.66 -5.31
N CYS A 131 0.63 -2.42 -5.93
CA CYS A 131 0.18 -3.10 -7.13
C CYS A 131 -0.36 -2.10 -8.12
N LEU A 132 0.37 -1.91 -9.23
CA LEU A 132 -0.10 -1.14 -10.37
C LEU A 132 -0.89 -2.06 -11.30
N TRP A 133 -2.18 -1.78 -11.41
CA TRP A 133 -3.05 -2.39 -12.41
C TRP A 133 -2.89 -1.67 -13.74
N ARG A 134 -2.70 -2.41 -14.83
CA ARG A 134 -2.44 -1.85 -16.15
C ARG A 134 -3.40 -2.40 -17.20
N THR A 135 -3.81 -1.55 -18.13
CA THR A 135 -4.57 -1.97 -19.31
C THR A 135 -3.67 -2.71 -20.31
N PRO A 136 -4.24 -3.40 -21.31
CA PRO A 136 -3.45 -4.02 -22.39
C PRO A 136 -2.53 -3.04 -23.13
N GLU A 137 -2.90 -1.76 -23.19
CA GLU A 137 -2.11 -0.67 -23.76
C GLU A 137 -0.99 -0.18 -22.82
N ARG A 138 -0.77 -0.88 -21.70
CA ARG A 138 0.23 -0.59 -20.67
C ARG A 138 0.01 0.71 -19.90
N GLY A 139 -1.18 1.32 -20.02
CA GLY A 139 -1.59 2.49 -19.25
C GLY A 139 -2.01 2.14 -17.82
N PRO A 140 -1.82 3.03 -16.84
CA PRO A 140 -2.23 2.79 -15.45
C PRO A 140 -3.76 2.85 -15.31
N ALA A 141 -4.35 1.81 -14.71
CA ALA A 141 -5.79 1.73 -14.42
C ALA A 141 -6.09 2.02 -12.94
N ALA A 142 -5.23 1.54 -12.03
CA ALA A 142 -5.30 1.79 -10.60
C ALA A 142 -3.94 1.49 -9.95
N LEU A 143 -3.68 2.09 -8.77
CA LEU A 143 -2.54 1.74 -7.93
C LEU A 143 -3.05 1.38 -6.53
N THR A 144 -3.09 0.08 -6.22
CA THR A 144 -3.43 -0.39 -4.88
C THR A 144 -2.21 -0.24 -3.97
N LEU A 145 -2.38 0.41 -2.82
CA LEU A 145 -1.39 0.51 -1.76
C LEU A 145 -1.98 -0.05 -0.46
N GLY A 146 -1.19 -0.83 0.29
CA GLY A 146 -1.62 -1.34 1.59
C GLY A 146 -1.15 -2.76 1.87
N PRO A 147 -1.71 -3.44 2.90
CA PRO A 147 -2.75 -2.93 3.80
C PRO A 147 -2.24 -1.88 4.80
N ALA A 148 -0.92 -1.80 5.02
CA ALA A 148 -0.31 -0.90 6.00
C ALA A 148 1.01 -0.32 5.48
N VAL A 149 1.45 0.79 6.07
CA VAL A 149 2.83 1.25 6.01
C VAL A 149 3.58 0.68 7.22
N VAL A 150 4.62 -0.10 6.94
CA VAL A 150 5.44 -0.74 7.96
C VAL A 150 6.73 0.04 8.15
N THR A 151 7.06 0.36 9.40
CA THR A 151 8.27 1.12 9.72
C THR A 151 9.53 0.26 9.57
N PRO A 152 10.70 0.89 9.31
CA PRO A 152 11.94 0.16 9.08
C PRO A 152 12.37 -0.78 10.21
N ASP A 153 11.99 -0.48 11.45
CA ASP A 153 12.33 -1.28 12.63
C ASP A 153 11.65 -2.65 12.63
N ASP A 154 10.47 -2.77 12.00
CA ASP A 154 9.67 -4.00 11.97
C ASP A 154 9.86 -4.82 10.69
N LEU A 155 10.22 -4.17 9.58
CA LEU A 155 10.55 -4.87 8.34
C LEU A 155 11.86 -5.65 8.44
N GLY A 156 12.72 -5.29 9.40
CA GLY A 156 14.11 -5.71 9.38
C GLY A 156 14.87 -5.14 8.18
N GLY A 157 16.17 -5.36 8.13
CA GLY A 157 17.02 -4.90 7.01
C GLY A 157 17.06 -5.86 5.82
N GLY A 158 16.23 -6.91 5.80
CA GLY A 158 16.32 -8.02 4.85
C GLY A 158 15.69 -7.75 3.49
N ASP A 159 16.10 -8.55 2.51
CA ASP A 159 15.38 -8.68 1.25
C ASP A 159 14.04 -9.38 1.50
N LEU A 160 12.98 -8.85 0.90
CA LEU A 160 11.64 -9.40 0.92
C LEU A 160 11.35 -10.05 -0.43
N THR A 161 10.37 -10.93 -0.48
CA THR A 161 9.83 -11.43 -1.76
C THR A 161 8.38 -10.99 -1.84
N VAL A 162 8.02 -10.37 -2.96
CA VAL A 162 6.61 -10.07 -3.28
C VAL A 162 6.16 -11.08 -4.32
N THR A 163 5.03 -11.75 -4.04
CA THR A 163 4.42 -12.72 -4.94
C THR A 163 3.00 -12.31 -5.31
N ALA A 164 2.60 -12.61 -6.54
CA ALA A 164 1.23 -12.50 -7.02
C ALA A 164 0.73 -13.87 -7.49
N THR A 165 -0.39 -14.34 -6.93
CA THR A 165 -0.87 -15.72 -7.08
C THR A 165 -2.37 -15.73 -7.43
N VAL A 166 -2.78 -16.62 -8.32
CA VAL A 166 -4.19 -16.94 -8.59
C VAL A 166 -4.42 -18.41 -8.26
N GLY A 167 -5.29 -18.69 -7.28
CA GLY A 167 -5.45 -20.05 -6.75
C GLY A 167 -4.12 -20.59 -6.19
N GLU A 168 -3.57 -21.63 -6.82
CA GLU A 168 -2.28 -22.22 -6.45
C GLU A 168 -1.13 -21.79 -7.39
N GLU A 169 -1.41 -21.00 -8.43
CA GLU A 169 -0.43 -20.61 -9.44
C GLU A 169 0.21 -19.26 -9.13
N THR A 170 1.53 -19.24 -8.91
CA THR A 170 2.30 -18.00 -8.81
C THR A 170 2.52 -17.42 -10.21
N LEU A 171 1.88 -16.28 -10.47
CA LEU A 171 1.97 -15.59 -11.76
C LEU A 171 3.14 -14.62 -11.84
N ALA A 172 3.56 -14.06 -10.70
CA ALA A 172 4.66 -13.11 -10.62
C ALA A 172 5.38 -13.25 -9.26
N SER A 173 6.70 -13.12 -9.26
CA SER A 173 7.51 -13.14 -8.03
C SER A 173 8.79 -12.34 -8.25
N ALA A 174 9.15 -11.49 -7.29
CA ALA A 174 10.44 -10.82 -7.31
C ALA A 174 10.98 -10.51 -5.91
N PRO A 175 12.32 -10.55 -5.76
CA PRO A 175 12.95 -9.97 -4.60
C PRO A 175 12.82 -8.44 -4.64
N VAL A 176 12.53 -7.85 -3.49
CA VAL A 176 12.45 -6.41 -3.29
C VAL A 176 13.20 -6.05 -2.02
N THR A 177 13.75 -4.84 -1.96
CA THR A 177 14.34 -4.35 -0.73
C THR A 177 13.25 -3.74 0.17
N GLY A 178 13.20 -4.16 1.43
CA GLY A 178 12.31 -3.54 2.43
C GLY A 178 12.66 -2.09 2.76
N ARG A 179 13.87 -1.64 2.38
CA ARG A 179 14.36 -0.26 2.54
C ARG A 179 14.87 0.30 1.20
N PRO A 180 13.99 0.62 0.25
CA PRO A 180 14.41 1.14 -1.04
C PRO A 180 15.18 2.45 -0.86
N GLN A 181 16.49 2.43 -1.15
CA GLN A 181 17.29 3.65 -1.09
C GLN A 181 16.79 4.65 -2.13
N ARG A 182 16.80 5.93 -1.76
CA ARG A 182 16.49 7.03 -2.68
C ARG A 182 17.66 7.24 -3.65
N THR A 183 17.86 6.31 -4.58
CA THR A 183 18.91 6.38 -5.61
C THR A 183 18.29 6.74 -6.96
N GLY A 184 18.52 7.98 -7.41
CA GLY A 184 18.04 8.48 -8.70
C GLY A 184 16.50 8.56 -8.83
N GLY A 185 16.05 9.22 -9.90
CA GLY A 185 14.62 9.34 -10.23
C GLY A 185 13.88 10.49 -9.53
N PRO A 186 12.56 10.60 -9.74
CA PRO A 186 11.76 11.72 -9.27
C PRO A 186 11.57 11.72 -7.75
N THR A 187 11.28 12.90 -7.20
CA THR A 187 11.13 13.13 -5.77
C THR A 187 9.66 13.28 -5.36
N GLY A 188 9.25 12.62 -4.28
CA GLY A 188 7.92 12.72 -3.69
C GLY A 188 7.87 12.03 -2.32
N ALA A 189 6.72 12.12 -1.64
CA ALA A 189 6.46 11.43 -0.37
C ALA A 189 6.34 9.90 -0.52
N LEU A 190 6.03 9.45 -1.74
CA LEU A 190 5.93 8.05 -2.13
C LEU A 190 6.75 7.77 -3.39
N ARG A 191 7.27 6.56 -3.51
CA ARG A 191 7.85 6.02 -4.75
C ARG A 191 7.69 4.51 -4.77
N ALA A 192 7.20 3.95 -5.88
CA ALA A 192 7.03 2.51 -6.01
C ALA A 192 8.09 1.88 -6.93
N ASP A 193 8.50 0.67 -6.58
CA ASP A 193 9.33 -0.21 -7.38
C ASP A 193 8.57 -1.52 -7.58
N LEU A 194 8.20 -1.80 -8.83
CA LEU A 194 7.27 -2.85 -9.22
C LEU A 194 7.95 -3.81 -10.22
N PRO A 195 8.85 -4.68 -9.75
CA PRO A 195 9.75 -5.45 -10.62
C PRO A 195 9.11 -6.71 -11.22
N ALA A 196 7.93 -7.15 -10.76
CA ALA A 196 7.29 -8.36 -11.25
C ALA A 196 5.90 -8.03 -11.81
N GLU A 197 5.53 -8.65 -12.93
CA GLU A 197 4.24 -8.44 -13.57
C GLU A 197 3.57 -9.78 -13.88
N THR A 198 2.26 -9.84 -13.71
CA THR A 198 1.44 -11.00 -14.06
C THR A 198 1.16 -11.05 -15.57
N ARG A 199 0.68 -12.22 -16.04
CA ARG A 199 -0.13 -12.26 -17.28
C ARG A 199 -1.39 -11.37 -17.14
N PRO A 200 -2.08 -11.04 -18.24
CA PRO A 200 -3.42 -10.47 -18.16
C PRO A 200 -4.35 -11.35 -17.32
N LEU A 201 -5.14 -10.69 -16.47
CA LEU A 201 -6.12 -11.25 -15.55
C LEU A 201 -7.52 -10.85 -16.02
N GLU A 202 -8.36 -11.84 -16.23
CA GLU A 202 -9.73 -11.67 -16.70
C GLU A 202 -10.67 -11.23 -15.57
N TYR A 203 -11.85 -10.73 -15.94
CA TYR A 203 -12.91 -10.41 -14.98
C TYR A 203 -13.20 -11.58 -14.05
N GLY A 204 -13.23 -11.32 -12.74
CA GLY A 204 -13.55 -12.29 -11.72
C GLY A 204 -12.37 -13.12 -11.22
N GLU A 205 -11.19 -13.06 -11.85
CA GLU A 205 -9.99 -13.67 -11.28
C GLU A 205 -9.61 -12.97 -9.96
N GLU A 206 -9.19 -13.76 -8.97
CA GLU A 206 -8.78 -13.30 -7.64
C GLU A 206 -7.26 -13.36 -7.54
N LEU A 207 -6.65 -12.20 -7.40
CA LEU A 207 -5.21 -12.07 -7.27
C LEU A 207 -4.84 -11.83 -5.80
N LEU A 208 -4.16 -12.80 -5.20
CA LEU A 208 -3.50 -12.65 -3.91
C LEU A 208 -2.12 -12.03 -4.11
N ILE A 209 -1.84 -10.96 -3.38
CA ILE A 209 -0.51 -10.36 -3.30
C ILE A 209 0.01 -10.52 -1.88
N ASP A 210 1.16 -11.19 -1.75
CA ASP A 210 1.82 -11.45 -0.47
C ASP A 210 3.21 -10.78 -0.47
N GLY A 211 3.44 -9.95 0.54
CA GLY A 211 4.69 -9.24 0.79
C GLY A 211 5.37 -9.64 2.10
N GLY A 212 4.96 -10.76 2.70
CA GLY A 212 5.44 -11.25 3.98
C GLY A 212 5.22 -10.22 5.11
N PRO A 213 6.29 -9.65 5.70
CA PRO A 213 6.17 -8.66 6.77
C PRO A 213 5.37 -7.40 6.41
N LEU A 214 5.21 -7.07 5.11
CA LEU A 214 4.38 -5.95 4.66
C LEU A 214 2.86 -6.25 4.71
N GLY A 215 2.50 -7.52 4.96
CA GLY A 215 1.14 -8.01 4.90
C GLY A 215 0.80 -8.65 3.56
N MET A 216 -0.50 -8.85 3.35
CA MET A 216 -1.06 -9.40 2.12
C MET A 216 -2.45 -8.81 1.90
N PHE A 217 -2.91 -8.86 0.65
CA PHE A 217 -4.28 -8.53 0.27
C PHE A 217 -4.68 -9.32 -0.98
N GLU A 218 -5.99 -9.50 -1.14
CA GLU A 218 -6.58 -10.18 -2.30
C GLU A 218 -7.56 -9.24 -2.99
N ILE A 219 -7.46 -9.13 -4.31
CA ILE A 219 -8.37 -8.32 -5.12
C ILE A 219 -8.95 -9.15 -6.25
N ARG A 220 -10.26 -9.11 -6.39
CA ARG A 220 -10.98 -9.65 -7.53
C ARG A 220 -11.02 -8.64 -8.67
N VAL A 221 -10.61 -9.04 -9.86
CA VAL A 221 -10.63 -8.16 -11.04
C VAL A 221 -12.06 -7.79 -11.41
N GLY A 222 -12.34 -6.49 -11.50
CA GLY A 222 -13.67 -5.96 -11.81
C GLY A 222 -14.59 -5.73 -10.61
N SER A 223 -14.09 -5.88 -9.37
CA SER A 223 -14.89 -5.74 -8.14
C SER A 223 -14.96 -4.32 -7.57
N GLY A 224 -14.36 -3.32 -8.22
CA GLY A 224 -14.22 -1.99 -7.61
C GLY A 224 -15.54 -1.24 -7.42
N ALA A 225 -15.56 -0.36 -6.40
CA ALA A 225 -16.68 0.50 -6.05
C ALA A 225 -16.47 1.97 -6.49
#